data_AF-A0A9D5IHY8-F1
#
_entry.id   AF-A0A9D5IHY8-F1
#
_cell.length_a   1.000
_cell.length_b   1.000
_cell.length_c   1.000
_cell.angle_alpha   90.00
_cell.angle_beta   90.00
_cell.angle_gamma   90.00
#
_symmetry.space_group_name_H-M   'P 1'
#
loop_
_entity.id
_entity.type
_entity.pdbx_description
1 polymer ?
#
loop_
_entity_poly.entity_id
_entity_poly.type
_entity_poly.pdbx_seq_one_letter_code
_entity_poly.pdbx_strand_id
1 'polypeptide(L)'
;MSIAVNVDPTNPGQFFACCGLLELADRVWPGAEGWFCDGRFHVDCHGTLDYLLAVLVMDPPTQIERLECNGLVIQPIIAPLAFTFDGGSTTGLILDAWTRIALVKNVSQVISNVPWNFWSGQQTSLRIWSALRFELARQLRVFTNQDFETIFTKRLFQKGRFGFDPGPAWNPLDVGFSPNEHNMEVESSPAVELLAVVGLQRFRPLMNANRDAFDYFTWHAPYSPAVAAAAMAGAMPEASAVRYRCSVVSRGQYAALAFSYPVRQGVSDE
;
A
#
# COMPACT_ATOMS: atom_id res chain seq x y z
N MET A 1 5.19 -18.59 -15.77
CA MET A 1 4.54 -17.53 -16.57
C MET A 1 4.82 -16.25 -15.80
N SER A 2 5.21 -15.15 -16.43
CA SER A 2 5.60 -13.95 -15.67
C SER A 2 4.62 -12.80 -15.86
N ILE A 3 4.27 -12.15 -14.75
CA ILE A 3 3.62 -10.84 -14.73
C ILE A 3 4.72 -9.79 -14.75
N ALA A 4 4.53 -8.71 -15.51
CA ALA A 4 5.46 -7.59 -15.53
C ALA A 4 4.72 -6.25 -15.65
N VAL A 5 4.91 -5.37 -14.66
CA VAL A 5 4.29 -4.03 -14.60
C VAL A 5 5.34 -2.94 -14.60
N ASN A 6 5.07 -1.82 -15.25
CA ASN A 6 5.91 -0.63 -15.19
C ASN A 6 5.81 -0.02 -13.80
N VAL A 7 6.94 0.33 -13.21
CA VAL A 7 7.01 0.88 -11.86
C VAL A 7 7.99 2.06 -11.84
N ASP A 8 7.59 3.11 -11.14
CA ASP A 8 8.46 4.17 -10.68
C ASP A 8 8.73 3.97 -9.18
N PRO A 9 9.91 3.44 -8.79
CA PRO A 9 10.24 3.24 -7.38
C PRO A 9 10.35 4.53 -6.56
N THR A 10 10.37 5.72 -7.19
CA THR A 10 10.26 7.00 -6.46
C THR A 10 8.84 7.27 -5.98
N ASN A 11 7.83 6.58 -6.53
CA ASN A 11 6.48 6.57 -5.98
C ASN A 11 6.37 5.43 -4.95
N PRO A 12 6.35 5.72 -3.63
CA PRO A 12 6.28 4.67 -2.61
C PRO A 12 4.99 3.86 -2.68
N GLY A 13 3.88 4.45 -3.12
CA GLY A 13 2.64 3.73 -3.38
C GLY A 13 2.84 2.64 -4.43
N GLN A 14 3.49 2.96 -5.55
CA GLN A 14 3.77 1.95 -6.59
C GLN A 14 4.73 0.87 -6.10
N PHE A 15 5.76 1.24 -5.33
CA PHE A 15 6.65 0.27 -4.69
C PHE A 15 5.88 -0.69 -3.77
N PHE A 16 5.05 -0.19 -2.86
CA PHE A 16 4.25 -1.06 -2.00
C PHE A 16 3.17 -1.82 -2.77
N ALA A 17 2.71 -1.30 -3.91
CA ALA A 17 1.82 -2.03 -4.80
C ALA A 17 2.52 -3.23 -5.46
N CYS A 18 3.81 -3.11 -5.83
CA CYS A 18 4.63 -4.26 -6.23
C CYS A 18 4.73 -5.31 -5.11
N CYS A 19 5.00 -4.87 -3.88
CA CYS A 19 5.02 -5.74 -2.71
C CYS A 19 3.67 -6.45 -2.50
N GLY A 20 2.56 -5.75 -2.71
CA GLY A 20 1.21 -6.32 -2.62
C GLY A 20 0.89 -7.28 -3.74
N LEU A 21 1.37 -6.99 -4.95
CA LEU A 21 1.24 -7.90 -6.08
C LEU A 21 1.95 -9.23 -5.79
N LEU A 22 3.17 -9.18 -5.26
CA LEU A 22 3.94 -10.37 -4.88
C LEU A 22 3.27 -11.14 -3.73
N GLU A 23 2.84 -10.46 -2.67
CA GLU A 23 2.12 -11.10 -1.55
C GLU A 23 0.82 -11.77 -2.02
N LEU A 24 0.07 -11.10 -2.90
CA LEU A 24 -1.17 -11.64 -3.46
C LEU A 24 -0.89 -12.82 -4.38
N ALA A 25 0.12 -12.71 -5.25
CA ALA A 25 0.53 -13.76 -6.17
C ALA A 25 0.92 -15.03 -5.43
N ASP A 26 1.73 -14.94 -4.37
CA ASP A 26 2.17 -16.11 -3.59
C ASP A 26 1.01 -16.75 -2.81
N ARG A 27 0.04 -15.96 -2.35
CA ARG A 27 -1.16 -16.49 -1.68
C ARG A 27 -2.07 -17.26 -2.62
N VAL A 28 -2.19 -16.80 -3.87
CA VAL A 28 -3.03 -17.44 -4.90
C VAL A 28 -2.27 -18.58 -5.58
N TRP A 29 -0.97 -18.42 -5.79
CA TRP A 29 -0.06 -19.37 -6.42
C TRP A 29 1.22 -19.51 -5.57
N PRO A 30 1.20 -20.40 -4.56
CA PRO A 30 2.33 -20.60 -3.68
C PRO A 30 3.64 -20.89 -4.43
N GLY A 31 4.71 -20.19 -4.05
CA GLY A 31 6.00 -20.24 -4.72
C GLY A 31 6.22 -19.10 -5.71
N ALA A 32 5.42 -18.03 -5.65
CA ALA A 32 5.64 -16.86 -6.50
C ALA A 32 6.88 -16.09 -6.03
N GLU A 33 7.69 -15.65 -6.99
CA GLU A 33 8.89 -14.85 -6.74
C GLU A 33 8.81 -13.53 -7.52
N GLY A 34 9.26 -12.43 -6.92
CA GLY A 34 9.25 -11.12 -7.58
C GLY A 34 10.57 -10.39 -7.49
N TRP A 35 10.82 -9.48 -8.43
CA TRP A 35 12.04 -8.66 -8.51
C TRP A 35 11.85 -7.41 -9.36
N PHE A 36 12.71 -6.41 -9.15
CA PHE A 36 12.78 -5.19 -9.97
C PHE A 36 13.83 -5.35 -11.07
N CYS A 37 13.50 -4.94 -12.30
CA CYS A 37 14.43 -4.94 -13.44
C CYS A 37 13.96 -3.93 -14.49
N ASP A 38 14.87 -3.12 -15.03
CA ASP A 38 14.60 -2.22 -16.18
C ASP A 38 13.34 -1.34 -16.07
N GLY A 39 13.10 -0.75 -14.89
CA GLY A 39 11.92 0.09 -14.64
C GLY A 39 10.60 -0.68 -14.54
N ARG A 40 10.67 -1.99 -14.39
CA ARG A 40 9.54 -2.90 -14.21
C ARG A 40 9.67 -3.70 -12.93
N PHE A 41 8.54 -4.17 -12.43
CA PHE A 41 8.47 -5.20 -11.43
C PHE A 41 7.94 -6.48 -12.06
N HIS A 42 8.67 -7.56 -11.86
CA HIS A 42 8.36 -8.88 -12.38
C HIS A 42 7.88 -9.78 -11.27
N VAL A 43 6.95 -10.68 -11.59
CA VAL A 43 6.54 -11.79 -10.71
C VAL A 43 6.51 -13.06 -11.54
N ASP A 44 7.36 -14.04 -11.21
CA ASP A 44 7.23 -15.40 -11.75
C ASP A 44 6.17 -16.15 -10.96
N CYS A 45 5.15 -16.65 -11.66
CA CYS A 45 4.02 -17.33 -11.07
C CYS A 45 3.28 -18.21 -12.09
N HIS A 46 2.15 -18.78 -11.68
CA HIS A 46 1.37 -19.70 -12.49
C HIS A 46 0.16 -19.06 -13.21
N GLY A 47 -0.03 -17.74 -13.12
CA GLY A 47 -1.15 -17.07 -13.80
C GLY A 47 -0.85 -15.65 -14.26
N THR A 48 -1.91 -14.85 -14.38
CA THR A 48 -1.89 -13.55 -15.07
C THR A 48 -2.29 -12.40 -14.16
N LEU A 49 -1.93 -11.18 -14.56
CA LEU A 49 -2.23 -9.97 -13.79
C LEU A 49 -3.74 -9.70 -13.72
N ASP A 50 -4.48 -9.93 -14.82
CA ASP A 50 -5.92 -9.75 -14.85
C ASP A 50 -6.63 -10.65 -13.83
N TYR A 51 -6.19 -11.90 -13.70
CA TYR A 51 -6.73 -12.83 -12.71
C TYR A 51 -6.44 -12.36 -11.28
N LEU A 52 -5.20 -11.96 -10.97
CA LEU A 52 -4.87 -11.45 -9.63
C LEU A 52 -5.68 -10.21 -9.27
N LEU A 53 -5.84 -9.27 -10.21
CA LEU A 53 -6.63 -8.07 -9.96
C LEU A 53 -8.12 -8.40 -9.83
N ALA A 54 -8.63 -9.40 -10.56
CA ALA A 54 -9.98 -9.91 -10.38
C ALA A 54 -10.18 -10.50 -8.98
N VAL A 55 -9.20 -11.26 -8.47
CA VAL A 55 -9.19 -11.76 -7.08
C VAL A 55 -9.21 -10.61 -6.08
N LEU A 56 -8.37 -9.59 -6.28
CA LEU A 56 -8.29 -8.41 -5.39
C LEU A 56 -9.65 -7.68 -5.25
N VAL A 57 -10.48 -7.70 -6.30
CA VAL A 57 -11.77 -7.02 -6.32
C VAL A 57 -12.97 -7.96 -6.26
N MET A 58 -12.77 -9.25 -5.99
CA MET A 58 -13.84 -10.25 -6.01
C MET A 58 -14.79 -10.06 -4.83
N ASP A 59 -14.29 -10.20 -3.60
CA ASP A 59 -15.10 -10.11 -2.40
C ASP A 59 -14.93 -8.74 -1.73
N PRO A 60 -16.03 -8.12 -1.22
CA PRO A 60 -15.89 -7.00 -0.31
C PRO A 60 -15.31 -7.51 1.03
N PRO A 61 -14.34 -6.80 1.63
CA PRO A 61 -13.83 -7.20 2.93
C PRO A 61 -14.87 -6.96 4.03
N THR A 62 -14.74 -7.70 5.13
CA THR A 62 -15.53 -7.47 6.34
C THR A 62 -14.73 -6.66 7.35
N GLN A 63 -15.41 -5.82 8.13
CA GLN A 63 -14.77 -4.97 9.11
C GLN A 63 -14.63 -5.69 10.45
N ILE A 64 -13.46 -5.58 11.08
CA ILE A 64 -13.20 -6.13 12.42
C ILE A 64 -13.38 -5.02 13.45
N GLU A 65 -14.48 -5.04 14.19
CA GLU A 65 -14.79 -4.03 15.21
C GLU A 65 -14.42 -4.45 16.64
N ARG A 66 -13.98 -5.70 16.80
CA ARG A 66 -13.56 -6.25 18.08
C ARG A 66 -12.45 -7.27 17.89
N LEU A 67 -11.40 -7.18 18.71
CA LEU A 67 -10.33 -8.17 18.74
C LEU A 67 -10.83 -9.44 19.45
N GLU A 68 -10.69 -10.59 18.80
CA GLU A 68 -11.10 -11.89 19.36
C GLU A 68 -10.30 -12.26 20.62
N CYS A 69 -9.02 -11.94 20.66
CA CYS A 69 -8.10 -12.40 21.71
C CYS A 69 -8.37 -11.78 23.10
N ASN A 70 -8.90 -10.56 23.15
CA ASN A 70 -9.07 -9.81 24.41
C ASN A 70 -10.35 -8.96 24.45
N GLY A 71 -11.20 -9.05 23.43
CA GLY A 71 -12.48 -8.36 23.38
C GLY A 71 -12.38 -6.84 23.24
N LEU A 72 -11.20 -6.25 22.99
CA LEU A 72 -11.06 -4.81 22.83
C LEU A 72 -11.87 -4.32 21.63
N VAL A 73 -12.65 -3.26 21.86
CA VAL A 73 -13.46 -2.59 20.82
C VAL A 73 -12.55 -1.72 19.95
N ILE A 74 -12.80 -1.73 18.66
CA ILE A 74 -12.07 -0.95 17.66
C ILE A 74 -13.04 0.08 17.07
N GLN A 75 -12.59 1.34 16.98
CA GLN A 75 -13.42 2.38 16.40
C GLN A 75 -13.57 2.15 14.88
N PRO A 76 -14.78 2.34 14.30
CA PRO A 76 -15.02 2.10 12.88
C PRO A 76 -14.07 2.86 11.93
N ILE A 77 -13.60 4.04 12.33
CA ILE A 77 -12.65 4.84 11.55
C ILE A 77 -11.34 4.09 11.28
N ILE A 78 -10.86 3.26 12.22
CA ILE A 78 -9.59 2.53 12.12
C ILE A 78 -9.79 1.01 12.16
N ALA A 79 -11.01 0.50 12.01
CA ALA A 79 -11.21 -0.94 12.13
C ALA A 79 -10.50 -1.70 10.98
N PRO A 80 -9.74 -2.77 11.30
CA PRO A 80 -9.11 -3.64 10.32
C PRO A 80 -10.11 -4.24 9.34
N LEU A 81 -9.62 -4.68 8.18
CA LEU A 81 -10.43 -5.32 7.15
C LEU A 81 -10.00 -6.79 6.99
N ALA A 82 -10.92 -7.73 7.14
CA ALA A 82 -10.69 -9.13 6.77
C ALA A 82 -11.02 -9.30 5.29
N PHE A 83 -10.03 -9.74 4.52
CA PHE A 83 -10.08 -9.90 3.07
C PHE A 83 -9.90 -11.37 2.70
N THR A 84 -10.61 -11.85 1.69
CA THR A 84 -10.59 -13.26 1.25
C THR A 84 -10.24 -13.33 -0.23
N PHE A 85 -9.52 -14.38 -0.63
CA PHE A 85 -9.04 -14.54 -2.01
C PHE A 85 -9.85 -15.54 -2.83
N ASP A 86 -10.78 -16.26 -2.19
CA ASP A 86 -11.41 -17.48 -2.72
C ASP A 86 -12.92 -17.56 -2.43
N GLY A 87 -13.62 -16.43 -2.31
CA GLY A 87 -15.05 -16.43 -1.96
C GLY A 87 -15.33 -16.67 -0.48
N GLY A 88 -14.32 -16.55 0.38
CA GLY A 88 -14.44 -16.64 1.84
C GLY A 88 -14.36 -18.04 2.42
N SER A 89 -13.72 -18.97 1.70
CA SER A 89 -13.74 -20.39 2.06
C SER A 89 -12.50 -20.89 2.80
N THR A 90 -11.28 -20.46 2.43
CA THR A 90 -10.06 -21.06 3.00
C THR A 90 -8.86 -20.11 3.15
N THR A 91 -8.75 -19.07 2.33
CA THR A 91 -7.56 -18.21 2.30
C THR A 91 -7.93 -16.74 2.48
N GLY A 92 -7.39 -16.12 3.53
CA GLY A 92 -7.66 -14.72 3.85
C GLY A 92 -6.46 -13.98 4.45
N LEU A 93 -6.58 -12.66 4.49
CA LEU A 93 -5.60 -11.73 5.03
C LEU A 93 -6.33 -10.64 5.81
N ILE A 94 -5.82 -10.31 6.99
CA ILE A 94 -6.26 -9.13 7.72
C ILE A 94 -5.41 -7.96 7.23
N LEU A 95 -6.08 -6.92 6.74
CA LEU A 95 -5.47 -5.66 6.33
C LEU A 95 -5.50 -4.72 7.53
N ASP A 96 -4.33 -4.52 8.13
CA ASP A 96 -4.16 -3.60 9.24
C ASP A 96 -2.73 -3.07 9.34
N ALA A 97 -2.47 -1.92 8.74
CA ALA A 97 -1.26 -1.15 9.02
C ALA A 97 -1.49 -0.08 10.10
N TRP A 98 -2.75 0.22 10.40
CA TRP A 98 -3.20 1.50 10.96
C TRP A 98 -3.73 1.40 12.38
N THR A 99 -3.77 0.21 12.99
CA THR A 99 -4.05 0.04 14.42
C THR A 99 -2.82 -0.39 15.22
N ARG A 100 -2.83 -0.06 16.50
CA ARG A 100 -1.95 -0.63 17.52
C ARG A 100 -2.67 -0.67 18.86
N ILE A 101 -2.26 -1.58 19.74
CA ILE A 101 -2.72 -1.62 21.12
C ILE A 101 -1.81 -0.72 21.97
N ALA A 102 -2.40 0.16 22.77
CA ALA A 102 -1.68 1.00 23.72
C ALA A 102 -2.46 1.21 25.02
N LEU A 103 -1.76 1.57 26.08
CA LEU A 103 -2.37 2.02 27.33
C LEU A 103 -2.74 3.50 27.21
N VAL A 104 -4.03 3.81 27.27
CA VAL A 104 -4.56 5.18 27.30
C VAL A 104 -5.23 5.39 28.65
N LYS A 105 -4.67 6.29 29.46
CA LYS A 105 -5.09 6.49 30.86
C LYS A 105 -5.14 5.17 31.66
N ASN A 106 -4.09 4.35 31.52
CA ASN A 106 -3.96 3.01 32.13
C ASN A 106 -4.98 1.96 31.70
N VAL A 107 -5.72 2.19 30.61
CA VAL A 107 -6.65 1.23 30.03
C VAL A 107 -6.14 0.82 28.65
N SER A 108 -6.04 -0.49 28.41
CA SER A 108 -5.70 -1.03 27.09
C SER A 108 -6.78 -0.67 26.07
N GLN A 109 -6.37 -0.02 24.99
CA GLN A 109 -7.26 0.40 23.91
C GLN A 109 -6.59 0.18 22.56
N VAL A 110 -7.40 -0.07 21.53
CA VAL A 110 -6.94 -0.05 20.14
C VAL A 110 -6.97 1.40 19.66
N ILE A 111 -5.81 1.90 19.26
CA ILE A 111 -5.62 3.28 18.80
C ILE A 111 -4.99 3.30 17.41
N SER A 112 -4.99 4.46 16.77
CA SER A 112 -4.30 4.67 15.50
C SER A 112 -2.79 4.41 15.59
N ASN A 113 -2.25 3.72 14.59
CA ASN A 113 -0.83 3.55 14.35
C ASN A 113 -0.34 4.59 13.34
N VAL A 114 -0.29 5.85 13.80
CA VAL A 114 0.19 6.99 12.99
C VAL A 114 1.59 6.69 12.44
N PRO A 115 1.89 6.90 11.16
CA PRO A 115 1.09 7.68 10.22
C PRO A 115 0.16 6.85 9.33
N TRP A 116 0.12 5.53 9.46
CA TRP A 116 -0.55 4.62 8.52
C TRP A 116 -2.09 4.77 8.43
N ASN A 117 -2.70 5.58 9.30
CA ASN A 117 -4.10 6.01 9.22
C ASN A 117 -4.24 7.37 8.50
N PHE A 118 -3.91 7.41 7.21
CA PHE A 118 -3.88 8.62 6.37
C PHE A 118 -5.27 9.20 5.99
N TRP A 119 -6.29 9.02 6.82
CA TRP A 119 -7.64 9.54 6.61
C TRP A 119 -8.21 10.12 7.90
N SER A 120 -9.23 10.98 7.76
CA SER A 120 -9.87 11.67 8.88
C SER A 120 -11.37 11.90 8.61
N GLY A 121 -12.05 12.53 9.57
CA GLY A 121 -13.45 12.88 9.46
C GLY A 121 -14.36 11.65 9.39
N GLN A 122 -15.22 11.62 8.38
CA GLN A 122 -16.20 10.53 8.17
C GLN A 122 -15.65 9.35 7.35
N GLN A 123 -14.40 9.43 6.88
CA GLN A 123 -13.78 8.34 6.14
C GLN A 123 -13.42 7.18 7.07
N THR A 124 -13.55 5.96 6.56
CA THR A 124 -13.17 4.72 7.26
C THR A 124 -12.40 3.85 6.29
N SER A 125 -11.53 2.96 6.78
CA SER A 125 -10.85 1.95 5.97
C SER A 125 -11.81 1.20 5.02
N LEU A 126 -12.97 0.75 5.51
CA LEU A 126 -13.96 0.02 4.71
C LEU A 126 -14.56 0.87 3.58
N ARG A 127 -15.00 2.11 3.88
CA ARG A 127 -15.52 3.05 2.87
C ARG A 127 -14.49 3.36 1.78
N ILE A 128 -13.24 3.60 2.17
CA ILE A 128 -12.13 3.86 1.23
C ILE A 128 -11.93 2.63 0.35
N TRP A 129 -11.71 1.46 0.95
CA TRP A 129 -11.51 0.21 0.21
C TRP A 129 -12.66 -0.07 -0.77
N SER A 130 -13.90 0.06 -0.31
CA SER A 130 -15.09 -0.23 -1.13
C SER A 130 -15.18 0.66 -2.36
N ALA A 131 -14.88 1.96 -2.22
CA ALA A 131 -14.87 2.90 -3.33
C ALA A 131 -13.75 2.58 -4.34
N LEU A 132 -12.54 2.33 -3.85
CA LEU A 132 -11.39 1.96 -4.69
C LEU A 132 -11.64 0.65 -5.43
N ARG A 133 -12.15 -0.37 -4.72
CA ARG A 133 -12.48 -1.70 -5.27
C ARG A 133 -13.51 -1.60 -6.38
N PHE A 134 -14.58 -0.82 -6.16
CA PHE A 134 -15.62 -0.60 -7.17
C PHE A 134 -15.03 -0.02 -8.45
N GLU A 135 -14.16 0.97 -8.32
CA GLU A 135 -13.57 1.64 -9.47
C GLU A 135 -12.55 0.77 -10.20
N LEU A 136 -11.70 0.03 -9.48
CA LEU A 136 -10.80 -0.95 -10.10
C LEU A 136 -11.60 -2.04 -10.84
N ALA A 137 -12.66 -2.57 -10.24
CA ALA A 137 -13.52 -3.56 -10.88
C ALA A 137 -14.18 -3.03 -12.17
N ARG A 138 -14.50 -1.73 -12.22
CA ARG A 138 -15.02 -1.08 -13.43
C ARG A 138 -13.94 -0.96 -14.51
N GLN A 139 -12.72 -0.57 -14.12
CA GLN A 139 -11.58 -0.46 -15.01
C GLN A 139 -11.18 -1.81 -15.65
N LEU A 140 -11.16 -2.89 -14.86
CA LEU A 140 -10.77 -4.22 -15.34
C LEU A 140 -11.64 -4.73 -16.50
N ARG A 141 -12.89 -4.28 -16.61
CA ARG A 141 -13.81 -4.69 -17.71
C ARG A 141 -13.40 -4.14 -19.08
N VAL A 142 -12.59 -3.10 -19.10
CA VAL A 142 -12.23 -2.37 -20.33
C VAL A 142 -10.72 -2.30 -20.57
N PHE A 143 -9.91 -2.82 -19.64
CA PHE A 143 -8.47 -2.83 -19.79
C PHE A 143 -8.02 -3.71 -20.94
N THR A 144 -7.06 -3.17 -21.68
CA THR A 144 -6.26 -3.87 -22.68
C THR A 144 -4.97 -4.41 -22.05
N ASN A 145 -4.23 -5.23 -22.78
CA ASN A 145 -2.90 -5.70 -22.33
C ASN A 145 -1.96 -4.54 -21.99
N GLN A 146 -2.00 -3.43 -22.74
CA GLN A 146 -1.17 -2.26 -22.46
C GLN A 146 -1.56 -1.57 -21.15
N ASP A 147 -2.85 -1.62 -20.79
CA ASP A 147 -3.33 -1.05 -19.53
C ASP A 147 -2.84 -1.84 -18.33
N PHE A 148 -2.76 -3.17 -18.46
CA PHE A 148 -2.18 -4.04 -17.44
C PHE A 148 -0.68 -3.75 -17.20
N GLU A 149 0.10 -3.53 -18.27
CA GLU A 149 1.51 -3.15 -18.12
C GLU A 149 1.68 -1.78 -17.44
N THR A 150 0.74 -0.86 -17.66
CA THR A 150 0.77 0.52 -17.13
C THR A 150 -0.21 0.73 -15.98
N ILE A 151 -0.56 -0.34 -15.27
CA ILE A 151 -1.66 -0.35 -14.28
C ILE A 151 -1.51 0.75 -13.22
N PHE A 152 -0.29 1.03 -12.79
CA PHE A 152 -0.02 2.03 -11.76
C PHE A 152 -0.19 3.48 -12.21
N THR A 153 -0.25 3.73 -13.52
CA THR A 153 -0.53 5.06 -14.07
C THR A 153 -2.01 5.25 -14.39
N LYS A 154 -2.86 4.24 -14.17
CA LYS A 154 -4.33 4.33 -14.35
C LYS A 154 -4.94 5.03 -13.14
N ARG A 155 -4.82 6.35 -13.14
CA ARG A 155 -5.33 7.23 -12.08
C ARG A 155 -6.66 7.84 -12.44
N LEU A 156 -7.38 8.27 -11.41
CA LEU A 156 -8.66 8.93 -11.52
C LEU A 156 -8.99 9.68 -10.24
N PHE A 157 -9.91 10.63 -10.36
CA PHE A 157 -10.33 11.49 -9.25
C PHE A 157 -11.16 10.69 -8.24
N GLN A 158 -10.73 10.72 -6.98
CA GLN A 158 -11.36 9.94 -5.91
C GLN A 158 -11.67 10.80 -4.70
N LYS A 159 -12.84 10.57 -4.11
CA LYS A 159 -13.29 11.20 -2.86
C LYS A 159 -12.67 10.57 -1.60
N GLY A 160 -12.12 9.38 -1.72
CA GLY A 160 -11.50 8.64 -0.62
C GLY A 160 -10.40 7.73 -1.15
N ARG A 161 -9.25 7.76 -0.48
CA ARG A 161 -8.04 6.98 -0.81
C ARG A 161 -7.27 6.72 0.47
N PHE A 162 -6.37 5.74 0.45
CA PHE A 162 -5.51 5.46 1.59
C PHE A 162 -4.29 6.39 1.67
N GLY A 163 -3.99 7.19 0.64
CA GLY A 163 -2.92 8.19 0.71
C GLY A 163 -1.52 7.59 0.51
N PHE A 164 -1.43 6.37 -0.03
CA PHE A 164 -0.16 5.76 -0.40
C PHE A 164 0.33 6.24 -1.75
N ASP A 165 -0.57 6.55 -2.69
CA ASP A 165 -0.18 7.19 -3.95
C ASP A 165 -0.03 8.70 -3.70
N PRO A 166 1.19 9.27 -3.79
CA PRO A 166 1.41 10.71 -3.66
C PRO A 166 0.61 11.51 -4.71
N GLY A 167 0.12 10.89 -5.79
CA GLY A 167 -0.58 11.56 -6.89
C GLY A 167 0.40 12.41 -7.70
N PRO A 168 -0.07 13.30 -8.60
CA PRO A 168 0.76 14.39 -9.12
C PRO A 168 1.20 15.26 -7.94
N ALA A 169 2.48 15.64 -7.90
CA ALA A 169 3.00 16.52 -6.85
C ALA A 169 2.14 17.78 -6.77
N TRP A 170 1.42 17.95 -5.66
CA TRP A 170 0.91 19.26 -5.26
C TRP A 170 2.15 20.10 -5.00
N ASN A 171 2.49 20.99 -5.92
CA ASN A 171 3.59 21.93 -5.70
C ASN A 171 3.25 22.73 -4.43
N PRO A 172 4.04 22.65 -3.34
CA PRO A 172 3.76 23.35 -2.09
C PRO A 172 3.95 24.88 -2.18
N LEU A 173 4.17 25.40 -3.39
CA LEU A 173 4.35 26.84 -3.65
C LEU A 173 3.03 27.58 -3.86
N ASP A 174 1.90 26.90 -3.97
CA ASP A 174 0.59 27.54 -4.00
C ASP A 174 -0.29 27.04 -2.86
N VAL A 175 -0.81 28.03 -2.13
CA VAL A 175 -1.90 28.04 -1.13
C VAL A 175 -1.64 27.50 0.28
N GLY A 176 -1.39 28.45 1.18
CA GLY A 176 -1.69 28.38 2.61
C GLY A 176 -3.20 28.35 2.88
N PHE A 177 -3.88 27.31 2.41
CA PHE A 177 -5.28 27.04 2.72
C PHE A 177 -5.46 25.55 3.01
N SER A 178 -6.19 25.23 4.09
CA SER A 178 -6.57 23.85 4.41
C SER A 178 -7.66 23.40 3.42
N PRO A 179 -7.44 22.40 2.55
CA PRO A 179 -8.44 21.97 1.56
C PRO A 179 -9.66 21.25 2.16
N ASN A 180 -9.78 21.19 3.48
CA ASN A 180 -10.79 20.39 4.17
C ASN A 180 -12.23 20.92 4.02
N GLU A 181 -12.43 22.13 3.49
CA GLU A 181 -13.78 22.70 3.29
C GLU A 181 -14.34 22.52 1.87
N HIS A 182 -13.59 21.93 0.93
CA HIS A 182 -13.98 21.93 -0.51
C HIS A 182 -14.06 20.57 -1.21
N ASN A 183 -14.20 19.45 -0.48
CA ASN A 183 -14.55 18.13 -1.07
C ASN A 183 -13.75 17.78 -2.34
N MET A 184 -12.47 18.17 -2.37
CA MET A 184 -11.65 18.10 -3.57
C MET A 184 -11.25 16.66 -3.83
N GLU A 185 -11.61 16.15 -5.00
CA GLU A 185 -11.17 14.83 -5.45
C GLU A 185 -9.67 14.89 -5.74
N VAL A 186 -8.92 13.92 -5.23
CA VAL A 186 -7.49 13.79 -5.52
C VAL A 186 -7.29 12.65 -6.50
N GLU A 187 -6.46 12.88 -7.50
CA GLU A 187 -6.13 11.87 -8.48
C GLU A 187 -5.18 10.81 -7.87
N SER A 188 -5.62 9.55 -7.85
CA SER A 188 -4.85 8.38 -7.41
C SER A 188 -5.21 7.14 -8.22
N SER A 189 -4.30 6.16 -8.27
CA SER A 189 -4.59 4.86 -8.89
C SER A 189 -5.27 3.91 -7.89
N PRO A 190 -6.48 3.39 -8.19
CA PRO A 190 -7.13 2.38 -7.35
C PRO A 190 -6.24 1.15 -7.11
N ALA A 191 -5.56 0.69 -8.16
CA ALA A 191 -4.68 -0.48 -8.08
C ALA A 191 -3.50 -0.21 -7.14
N VAL A 192 -2.88 0.96 -7.23
CA VAL A 192 -1.78 1.36 -6.35
C VAL A 192 -2.24 1.39 -4.90
N GLU A 193 -3.33 2.07 -4.60
CA GLU A 193 -3.84 2.22 -3.24
C GLU A 193 -4.23 0.86 -2.61
N LEU A 194 -4.94 0.01 -3.35
CA LEU A 194 -5.37 -1.30 -2.86
C LEU A 194 -4.20 -2.28 -2.68
N LEU A 195 -3.32 -2.39 -3.68
CA LEU A 195 -2.17 -3.28 -3.60
C LEU A 195 -1.17 -2.78 -2.54
N ALA A 196 -0.99 -1.48 -2.34
CA ALA A 196 -0.13 -0.96 -1.29
C ALA A 196 -0.61 -1.39 0.12
N VAL A 197 -1.92 -1.37 0.37
CA VAL A 197 -2.49 -1.90 1.62
C VAL A 197 -2.13 -3.37 1.81
N VAL A 198 -2.27 -4.19 0.76
CA VAL A 198 -1.91 -5.62 0.80
C VAL A 198 -0.41 -5.79 1.06
N GLY A 199 0.42 -5.08 0.30
CA GLY A 199 1.88 -5.15 0.39
C GLY A 199 2.39 -4.79 1.76
N LEU A 200 1.84 -3.74 2.37
CA LEU A 200 2.23 -3.34 3.71
C LEU A 200 2.09 -4.50 4.70
N GLN A 201 1.15 -5.45 4.53
CA GLN A 201 0.90 -6.52 5.53
C GLN A 201 2.13 -7.37 5.85
N ARG A 202 3.03 -7.55 4.87
CA ARG A 202 4.34 -8.17 5.09
C ARG A 202 5.46 -7.15 5.01
N PHE A 203 5.38 -6.22 4.07
CA PHE A 203 6.43 -5.27 3.75
C PHE A 203 6.26 -3.99 4.59
N ARG A 204 6.46 -4.12 5.92
CA ARG A 204 6.38 -3.00 6.86
C ARG A 204 7.72 -2.26 6.93
N PRO A 205 7.83 -1.02 6.43
CA PRO A 205 9.07 -0.26 6.56
C PRO A 205 9.29 0.19 8.00
N LEU A 206 10.56 0.33 8.39
CA LEU A 206 10.92 0.87 9.68
C LEU A 206 10.86 2.40 9.64
N MET A 207 9.91 2.97 10.39
CA MET A 207 9.83 4.40 10.60
C MET A 207 11.03 4.91 11.40
N ASN A 208 11.53 6.10 11.05
CA ASN A 208 12.49 6.81 11.87
C ASN A 208 11.89 7.24 13.24
N ALA A 209 12.71 7.76 14.14
CA ALA A 209 12.30 8.13 15.49
C ALA A 209 11.14 9.16 15.52
N ASN A 210 11.16 10.10 14.58
CA ASN A 210 10.12 11.15 14.46
C ASN A 210 8.85 10.65 13.77
N ARG A 211 8.86 9.43 13.21
CA ARG A 211 7.78 8.84 12.41
C ARG A 211 7.33 9.72 11.24
N ASP A 212 8.25 10.47 10.66
CA ASP A 212 8.03 11.35 9.52
C ASP A 212 8.80 10.89 8.26
N ALA A 213 9.63 9.85 8.36
CA ALA A 213 10.29 9.24 7.22
C ALA A 213 10.57 7.75 7.45
N PHE A 214 10.76 7.03 6.34
CA PHE A 214 11.25 5.66 6.33
C PHE A 214 12.02 5.39 5.04
N ASP A 215 12.87 4.37 5.07
CA ASP A 215 13.58 3.90 3.88
C ASP A 215 13.01 2.55 3.40
N TYR A 216 13.16 2.29 2.12
CA TYR A 216 12.94 0.99 1.51
C TYR A 216 13.96 0.74 0.40
N PHE A 217 14.19 -0.52 0.09
CA PHE A 217 15.17 -0.93 -0.90
C PHE A 217 14.50 -1.73 -2.02
N THR A 218 14.91 -1.47 -3.26
CA THR A 218 14.63 -2.38 -4.37
C THR A 218 15.61 -3.54 -4.36
N TRP A 219 15.21 -4.64 -4.98
CA TRP A 219 16.00 -5.85 -5.12
C TRP A 219 15.85 -6.40 -6.55
N HIS A 220 16.86 -7.09 -7.06
CA HIS A 220 16.92 -7.49 -8.48
C HIS A 220 16.97 -9.00 -8.68
N ALA A 221 17.20 -9.78 -7.63
CA ALA A 221 17.09 -11.23 -7.67
C ALA A 221 15.62 -11.67 -7.43
N PRO A 222 15.16 -12.76 -8.05
CA PRO A 222 13.82 -13.29 -7.78
C PRO A 222 13.74 -13.77 -6.33
N TYR A 223 12.83 -13.16 -5.56
CA TYR A 223 12.64 -13.48 -4.14
C TYR A 223 11.18 -13.79 -3.83
N SER A 224 10.97 -14.81 -3.00
CA SER A 224 9.69 -15.07 -2.36
C SER A 224 9.29 -13.89 -1.44
N PRO A 225 8.00 -13.71 -1.09
CA PRO A 225 7.57 -12.56 -0.30
C PRO A 225 8.34 -12.37 1.02
N ALA A 226 8.71 -13.45 1.70
CA ALA A 226 9.46 -13.39 2.95
C ALA A 226 10.89 -12.87 2.76
N VAL A 227 11.58 -13.33 1.71
CA VAL A 227 12.95 -12.90 1.38
C VAL A 227 12.92 -11.46 0.85
N ALA A 228 11.96 -11.15 -0.02
CA ALA A 228 11.74 -9.81 -0.54
C ALA A 228 11.46 -8.79 0.58
N ALA A 229 10.73 -9.17 1.63
CA ALA A 229 10.50 -8.30 2.78
C ALA A 229 11.78 -7.99 3.56
N ALA A 230 12.69 -8.97 3.69
CA ALA A 230 14.01 -8.75 4.28
C ALA A 230 14.88 -7.86 3.39
N ALA A 231 14.83 -8.04 2.07
CA ALA A 231 15.51 -7.18 1.10
C ALA A 231 15.00 -5.73 1.18
N MET A 232 13.68 -5.54 1.20
CA MET A 232 13.03 -4.22 1.35
C MET A 232 13.46 -3.50 2.63
N ALA A 233 13.64 -4.24 3.72
CA ALA A 233 14.11 -3.71 4.99
C ALA A 233 15.63 -3.39 5.02
N GLY A 234 16.36 -3.66 3.94
CA GLY A 234 17.82 -3.49 3.87
C GLY A 234 18.58 -4.54 4.70
N ALA A 235 17.94 -5.65 5.08
CA ALA A 235 18.55 -6.71 5.87
C ALA A 235 19.36 -7.71 5.02
N MET A 236 19.33 -7.57 3.70
CA MET A 236 20.05 -8.43 2.77
C MET A 236 21.16 -7.67 2.04
N PRO A 237 22.37 -8.23 1.94
CA PRO A 237 23.42 -7.65 1.13
C PRO A 237 23.16 -7.91 -0.35
N GLU A 238 22.72 -6.89 -1.09
CA GLU A 238 22.61 -6.93 -2.54
C GLU A 238 23.31 -5.71 -3.15
N ALA A 239 24.32 -5.95 -3.99
CA ALA A 239 25.14 -4.88 -4.56
C ALA A 239 24.36 -3.93 -5.48
N SER A 240 23.30 -4.43 -6.13
CA SER A 240 22.42 -3.67 -7.01
C SER A 240 21.25 -2.99 -6.29
N ALA A 241 21.03 -3.25 -5.00
CA ALA A 241 19.89 -2.66 -4.29
C ALA A 241 20.00 -1.13 -4.24
N VAL A 242 18.89 -0.46 -4.55
CA VAL A 242 18.79 1.00 -4.47
C VAL A 242 17.96 1.36 -3.25
N ARG A 243 18.53 2.17 -2.36
CA ARG A 243 17.83 2.73 -1.19
C ARG A 243 17.02 3.95 -1.62
N TYR A 244 15.75 3.99 -1.24
CA TYR A 244 14.87 5.14 -1.38
C TYR A 244 14.44 5.62 -0.01
N ARG A 245 14.35 6.94 0.17
CA ARG A 245 13.83 7.58 1.38
C ARG A 245 12.50 8.25 1.07
N CYS A 246 11.45 7.82 1.76
CA CYS A 246 10.12 8.42 1.72
C CYS A 246 9.92 9.33 2.92
N SER A 247 9.28 10.47 2.70
CA SER A 247 8.79 11.34 3.77
C SER A 247 7.28 11.25 3.88
N VAL A 248 6.78 11.45 5.10
CA VAL A 248 5.36 11.57 5.41
C VAL A 248 5.03 13.06 5.49
N VAL A 249 4.09 13.50 4.67
CA VAL A 249 3.71 14.92 4.57
C VAL A 249 2.32 15.14 5.12
N SER A 250 2.11 16.28 5.78
CA SER A 250 0.77 16.71 6.19
C SER A 250 0.01 17.30 5.00
N ARG A 251 -1.24 16.86 4.79
CA ARG A 251 -2.20 17.43 3.83
C ARG A 251 -3.39 18.05 4.57
N GLY A 252 -3.10 18.86 5.58
CA GLY A 252 -4.11 19.49 6.42
C GLY A 252 -4.47 18.63 7.62
N GLN A 253 -5.61 17.92 7.58
CA GLN A 253 -6.08 17.10 8.73
C GLN A 253 -5.61 15.65 8.72
N TYR A 254 -4.92 15.22 7.67
CA TYR A 254 -4.39 13.87 7.54
C TYR A 254 -3.00 13.91 6.90
N ALA A 255 -2.21 12.87 7.13
CA ALA A 255 -0.91 12.71 6.49
C ALA A 255 -1.05 11.92 5.18
N ALA A 256 -0.02 11.94 4.34
CA ALA A 256 0.09 11.11 3.15
C ALA A 256 1.57 10.83 2.85
N LEU A 257 1.86 9.88 1.96
CA LEU A 257 3.20 9.69 1.45
C LEU A 257 3.56 10.79 0.44
N ALA A 258 4.82 11.26 0.48
CA ALA A 258 5.42 12.04 -0.57
C ALA A 258 6.14 11.13 -1.58
N PHE A 259 6.61 11.70 -2.69
CA PHE A 259 7.58 10.99 -3.53
C PHE A 259 8.87 10.77 -2.75
N SER A 260 9.46 9.60 -2.94
CA SER A 260 10.74 9.21 -2.40
C SER A 260 11.87 9.67 -3.30
N TYR A 261 13.08 9.76 -2.74
CA TYR A 261 14.29 10.04 -3.50
C TYR A 261 15.35 8.95 -3.25
N PRO A 262 16.18 8.62 -4.25
CA PRO A 262 17.26 7.67 -4.07
C PRO A 262 18.33 8.23 -3.12
N VAL A 263 18.73 7.45 -2.14
CA VAL A 263 19.80 7.78 -1.20
C VAL A 263 21.10 7.20 -1.73
N ARG A 264 22.08 8.06 -2.05
CA ARG A 264 23.41 7.60 -2.49
C ARG A 264 24.17 7.02 -1.30
N GLN A 265 24.79 5.85 -1.46
CA GLN A 265 25.76 5.33 -0.49
C GLN A 265 26.93 6.32 -0.38
N GLY A 266 27.10 6.97 0.78
CA GLY A 266 28.22 7.87 1.04
C GLY A 266 27.91 9.16 1.80
N VAL A 267 26.65 9.47 2.09
CA VAL A 267 26.31 10.58 3.00
C VAL A 267 25.85 9.98 4.32
N SER A 268 26.72 10.04 5.32
CA SER A 268 26.33 9.88 6.71
C SER A 268 25.31 10.97 7.03
N ASP A 269 24.14 10.56 7.55
CA ASP A 269 23.22 11.49 8.20
C ASP A 269 23.92 11.94 9.52
N GLU A 270 24.76 12.97 9.43
CA GLU A 270 25.02 13.88 10.57
C GLU A 270 23.92 14.94 10.65
#